data_AF-A0A2S0VVT4-F1
#
_entry.id   AF-A0A2S0VVT4-F1
#
_cell.length_a   1.000
_cell.length_b   1.000
_cell.length_c   1.000
_cell.angle_alpha   90.00
_cell.angle_beta   90.00
_cell.angle_gamma   90.00
#
_symmetry.space_group_name_H-M   'P 1'
#
loop_
_entity.id
_entity.type
_entity.pdbx_description
1 polymer ?
#
loop_
_entity_poly.entity_id
_entity_poly.type
_entity_poly.pdbx_seq_one_letter_code
_entity_poly.pdbx_strand_id
1 'polypeptide(L)'
;MINSHFPYKKPKVMYEIAMEDYSGTWKSRYPKNYIKGQGANNGAFSSSEDFYEYFSSCFIANEHNDSVKFLKLSHQLCQTYYYLALNQGSEYTFYIDGANFNAVGKKTFKSTSVKPWSQALALAMMARDKAAIDNLCQYKVENFFHPQVEFLPFHTAFCNFFKGVFDAEADLKVLLAEVMRLSEPDLIPARRQSYIYHVCMPFINVLLAILYGHEGEYHKRLTKALADSRKHFGDKQREQLAEGWVPPFLCAAAVLAYDKHGFKMPEPNAYIPEWLAYGDFDYSDFNPVVNIVPPAEAYVDKPIYIEKDVSFELKSDTNRKRTALAKAAKQFLKDNELPSEEFAIDFLGEDGYLAAYSLRPITIKHFDDWLPDIKQKWQQKMSEVMGDNPDTQVVIK
;
A
#
# COMPACT_ATOMS: atom_id res chain seq x y z
N MET A 1 -32.58 1.55 -14.42
CA MET A 1 -32.43 2.05 -13.02
C MET A 1 -32.05 0.92 -12.08
N ILE A 2 -30.77 0.86 -11.70
CA ILE A 2 -30.25 -0.13 -10.74
C ILE A 2 -30.59 0.34 -9.32
N ASN A 3 -31.46 -0.37 -8.60
CA ASN A 3 -31.69 -0.11 -7.18
C ASN A 3 -30.38 -0.25 -6.41
N SER A 4 -30.01 0.75 -5.60
CA SER A 4 -28.78 0.70 -4.80
C SER A 4 -28.84 -0.43 -3.76
N HIS A 5 -27.68 -0.88 -3.30
CA HIS A 5 -27.56 -1.87 -2.22
C HIS A 5 -27.21 -1.23 -0.89
N PHE A 6 -27.36 0.10 -0.77
CA PHE A 6 -26.98 0.83 0.44
C PHE A 6 -27.68 0.20 1.65
N PRO A 7 -26.94 -0.17 2.70
CA PRO A 7 -27.52 -0.89 3.82
C PRO A 7 -28.45 0.00 4.68
N TYR A 8 -28.41 1.32 4.47
CA TYR A 8 -29.13 2.29 5.31
C TYR A 8 -30.46 2.70 4.71
N LYS A 9 -31.52 2.48 5.48
CA LYS A 9 -32.87 3.00 5.19
C LYS A 9 -32.97 4.53 5.34
N LYS A 10 -32.02 5.16 6.04
CA LYS A 10 -31.95 6.60 6.29
C LYS A 10 -30.52 7.11 6.08
N PRO A 11 -30.14 7.47 4.83
CA PRO A 11 -28.79 7.97 4.51
C PRO A 11 -28.32 9.13 5.39
N LYS A 12 -29.25 9.95 5.89
CA LYS A 12 -28.97 11.09 6.77
C LYS A 12 -28.24 10.71 8.07
N VAL A 13 -28.46 9.51 8.60
CA VAL A 13 -27.80 9.05 9.83
C VAL A 13 -26.29 8.90 9.61
N MET A 14 -25.87 8.34 8.48
CA MET A 14 -24.43 8.20 8.18
C MET A 14 -23.76 9.54 7.93
N TYR A 15 -24.47 10.48 7.31
CA TYR A 15 -24.01 11.85 7.22
C TYR A 15 -23.81 12.49 8.59
N GLU A 16 -24.76 12.33 9.52
CA GLU A 16 -24.64 12.88 10.87
C GLU A 16 -23.44 12.29 11.63
N ILE A 17 -23.21 10.97 11.54
CA ILE A 17 -22.04 10.30 12.11
C ILE A 17 -20.74 10.86 11.51
N ALA A 18 -20.66 10.96 10.18
CA ALA A 18 -19.49 11.52 9.49
C ALA A 18 -19.17 12.95 9.96
N MET A 19 -20.21 13.77 10.17
CA MET A 19 -20.03 15.14 10.66
C MET A 19 -19.64 15.20 12.14
N GLU A 20 -20.17 14.32 12.98
CA GLU A 20 -19.78 14.21 14.39
C GLU A 20 -18.31 13.77 14.52
N ASP A 21 -17.90 12.74 13.77
CA ASP A 21 -16.52 12.25 13.79
C ASP A 21 -15.53 13.28 13.24
N TYR A 22 -15.88 13.97 12.16
CA TYR A 22 -15.04 15.04 11.63
C TYR A 22 -14.91 16.21 12.63
N SER A 23 -16.03 16.71 13.14
CA SER A 23 -16.06 17.92 13.99
C SER A 23 -15.55 17.66 15.42
N GLY A 24 -15.81 16.50 15.99
CA GLY A 24 -15.41 16.12 17.34
C GLY A 24 -14.07 15.39 17.36
N THR A 25 -14.00 14.23 16.72
CA THR A 25 -12.87 13.30 16.86
C THR A 25 -11.65 13.75 16.05
N TRP A 26 -11.83 14.06 14.77
CA TRP A 26 -10.70 14.37 13.89
C TRP A 26 -10.15 15.77 14.15
N LYS A 27 -11.00 16.81 14.17
CA LYS A 27 -10.56 18.20 14.42
C LYS A 27 -9.88 18.43 15.77
N SER A 28 -10.24 17.67 16.81
CA SER A 28 -9.58 17.79 18.12
C SER A 28 -8.16 17.21 18.14
N ARG A 29 -7.90 16.24 17.26
CA ARG A 29 -6.62 15.52 17.12
C ARG A 29 -5.72 16.11 16.02
N TYR A 30 -6.31 16.73 15.01
CA TYR A 30 -5.61 17.38 13.91
C TYR A 30 -5.24 18.84 14.26
N PRO A 31 -4.05 19.35 13.85
CA PRO A 31 -2.94 18.64 13.19
C PRO A 31 -2.00 17.93 14.18
N LYS A 32 -2.28 17.96 15.50
CA LYS A 32 -1.35 17.48 16.55
C LYS A 32 -0.80 16.08 16.30
N ASN A 33 -1.64 15.14 15.89
CA ASN A 33 -1.25 13.75 15.62
C ASN A 33 -0.45 13.55 14.31
N TYR A 34 -0.32 14.61 13.51
CA TYR A 34 0.36 14.62 12.21
C TYR A 34 1.71 15.32 12.27
N ILE A 35 2.15 15.75 13.46
CA ILE A 35 3.43 16.42 13.70
C ILE A 35 4.54 15.37 13.90
N LYS A 36 5.74 15.69 13.38
CA LYS A 36 7.01 14.95 13.45
C LYS A 36 7.12 14.00 14.66
N GLY A 37 7.19 12.69 14.39
CA GLY A 37 7.44 11.65 15.40
C GLY A 37 6.21 10.85 15.88
N GLN A 38 4.98 11.28 15.54
CA GLN A 38 3.75 10.67 16.08
C GLN A 38 2.91 9.86 15.07
N GLY A 39 3.49 9.42 13.95
CA GLY A 39 2.82 8.50 13.01
C GLY A 39 2.09 9.16 11.85
N ALA A 40 2.50 10.37 11.44
CA ALA A 40 1.93 11.14 10.32
C ALA A 40 1.63 10.30 9.07
N ASN A 41 2.50 9.37 8.67
CA ASN A 41 2.30 8.55 7.48
C ASN A 41 1.10 7.58 7.67
N ASN A 42 1.03 6.87 8.79
CA ASN A 42 -0.11 5.99 9.06
C ASN A 42 -1.39 6.78 9.36
N GLY A 43 -1.28 7.92 10.03
CA GLY A 43 -2.39 8.84 10.25
C GLY A 43 -2.99 9.32 8.93
N ALA A 44 -2.14 9.78 8.01
CA ALA A 44 -2.57 10.32 6.71
C ALA A 44 -3.35 9.30 5.90
N PHE A 45 -2.84 8.07 5.80
CA PHE A 45 -3.58 7.03 5.10
C PHE A 45 -4.88 6.66 5.81
N SER A 46 -4.87 6.43 7.14
CA SER A 46 -6.09 6.07 7.87
C SER A 46 -7.16 7.15 7.76
N SER A 47 -6.83 8.42 7.94
CA SER A 47 -7.81 9.49 7.77
C SER A 47 -8.23 9.68 6.31
N SER A 48 -7.38 9.36 5.33
CA SER A 48 -7.82 9.32 3.93
C SER A 48 -8.93 8.28 3.71
N GLU A 49 -8.83 7.10 4.33
CA GLU A 49 -9.88 6.07 4.31
C GLU A 49 -11.17 6.58 4.99
N ASP A 50 -11.05 7.15 6.20
CA ASP A 50 -12.20 7.73 6.93
C ASP A 50 -12.89 8.82 6.09
N PHE A 51 -12.13 9.72 5.47
CA PHE A 51 -12.69 10.79 4.64
C PHE A 51 -13.31 10.27 3.34
N TYR A 52 -12.83 9.15 2.80
CA TYR A 52 -13.50 8.50 1.66
C TYR A 52 -14.87 7.96 2.07
N GLU A 53 -14.98 7.39 3.27
CA GLU A 53 -16.25 6.96 3.85
C GLU A 53 -17.18 8.14 4.14
N TYR A 54 -16.67 9.26 4.65
CA TYR A 54 -17.46 10.48 4.87
C TYR A 54 -17.96 11.06 3.55
N PHE A 55 -17.09 11.14 2.53
CA PHE A 55 -17.48 11.51 1.17
C PHE A 55 -18.64 10.63 0.67
N SER A 56 -18.50 9.31 0.80
CA SER A 56 -19.51 8.35 0.35
C SER A 56 -20.83 8.54 1.11
N SER A 57 -20.76 8.78 2.41
CA SER A 57 -21.91 9.03 3.30
C SER A 57 -22.63 10.34 2.95
N CYS A 58 -21.89 11.41 2.71
CA CYS A 58 -22.46 12.69 2.26
C CYS A 58 -23.12 12.54 0.88
N PHE A 59 -22.50 11.80 -0.04
CA PHE A 59 -23.05 11.60 -1.38
C PHE A 59 -24.39 10.86 -1.32
N ILE A 60 -24.48 9.75 -0.59
CA ILE A 60 -25.74 9.00 -0.46
C ILE A 60 -26.82 9.78 0.30
N ALA A 61 -26.42 10.75 1.14
CA ALA A 61 -27.32 11.67 1.83
C ALA A 61 -27.68 12.92 1.00
N ASN A 62 -27.15 13.04 -0.22
CA ASN A 62 -27.33 14.18 -1.12
C ASN A 62 -26.79 15.52 -0.55
N GLU A 63 -25.71 15.46 0.23
CA GLU A 63 -25.03 16.60 0.84
C GLU A 63 -23.80 16.99 0.00
N HIS A 64 -24.05 17.69 -1.11
CA HIS A 64 -23.05 17.92 -2.16
C HIS A 64 -21.78 18.64 -1.67
N ASN A 65 -21.92 19.76 -0.95
CA ASN A 65 -20.77 20.56 -0.51
C ASN A 65 -19.83 19.77 0.40
N ASP A 66 -20.39 19.01 1.35
CA ASP A 66 -19.60 18.17 2.24
C ASP A 66 -19.01 16.95 1.51
N SER A 67 -19.72 16.41 0.50
CA SER A 67 -19.17 15.38 -0.38
C SER A 67 -17.91 15.86 -1.09
N VAL A 68 -17.95 17.05 -1.70
CA VAL A 68 -16.78 17.65 -2.37
C VAL A 68 -15.65 17.88 -1.38
N LYS A 69 -15.96 18.41 -0.20
CA LYS A 69 -14.97 18.65 0.86
C LYS A 69 -14.27 17.37 1.31
N PHE A 70 -15.02 16.30 1.59
CA PHE A 70 -14.41 15.07 2.08
C PHE A 70 -13.68 14.30 0.98
N LEU A 71 -14.10 14.41 -0.27
CA LEU A 71 -13.33 13.91 -1.41
C LEU A 71 -11.98 14.65 -1.51
N LYS A 72 -11.96 15.99 -1.35
CA LYS A 72 -10.74 16.81 -1.31
C LYS A 72 -9.80 16.34 -0.20
N LEU A 73 -10.31 16.21 1.04
CA LEU A 73 -9.50 15.78 2.18
C LEU A 73 -8.97 14.35 2.03
N SER A 74 -9.80 13.42 1.54
CA SER A 74 -9.38 12.05 1.26
C SER A 74 -8.24 12.02 0.24
N HIS A 75 -8.36 12.74 -0.88
CA HIS A 75 -7.32 12.86 -1.89
C HIS A 75 -6.02 13.46 -1.33
N GLN A 76 -6.08 14.64 -0.70
CA GLN A 76 -4.90 15.34 -0.16
C GLN A 76 -4.12 14.49 0.86
N LEU A 77 -4.82 13.78 1.75
CA LEU A 77 -4.20 12.92 2.74
C LEU A 77 -3.60 11.65 2.10
N CYS A 78 -4.27 11.08 1.10
CA CYS A 78 -3.74 9.94 0.35
C CYS A 78 -2.47 10.32 -0.43
N GLN A 79 -2.47 11.51 -1.06
CA GLN A 79 -1.30 12.02 -1.76
C GLN A 79 -0.15 12.28 -0.81
N THR A 80 -0.42 12.96 0.31
CA THR A 80 0.57 13.16 1.37
C THR A 80 1.21 11.84 1.78
N TYR A 81 0.39 10.81 1.99
CA TYR A 81 0.88 9.49 2.33
C TYR A 81 1.84 8.91 1.30
N TYR A 82 1.45 8.88 0.02
CA TYR A 82 2.29 8.29 -1.02
C TYR A 82 3.52 9.12 -1.35
N TYR A 83 3.44 10.46 -1.27
CA TYR A 83 4.61 11.33 -1.34
C TYR A 83 5.62 10.99 -0.25
N LEU A 84 5.19 10.86 1.00
CA LEU A 84 6.05 10.49 2.13
C LEU A 84 6.60 9.07 2.01
N ALA A 85 5.82 8.13 1.49
CA ALA A 85 6.24 6.75 1.29
C ALA A 85 7.32 6.62 0.19
N LEU A 86 7.21 7.40 -0.88
CA LEU A 86 8.13 7.39 -2.02
C LEU A 86 9.41 8.21 -1.75
N ASN A 87 9.35 9.22 -0.88
CA ASN A 87 10.47 10.14 -0.61
C ASN A 87 11.04 9.97 0.81
N GLN A 88 11.59 8.79 1.09
CA GLN A 88 12.03 8.42 2.44
C GLN A 88 13.20 9.27 2.97
N GLY A 89 13.08 9.72 4.21
CA GLY A 89 14.09 10.51 4.92
C GLY A 89 14.08 12.01 4.60
N SER A 90 13.27 12.45 3.64
CA SER A 90 13.08 13.87 3.31
C SER A 90 11.96 14.48 4.18
N GLU A 91 12.12 15.74 4.58
CA GLU A 91 11.11 16.50 5.34
C GLU A 91 10.27 17.35 4.39
N TYR A 92 8.96 17.32 4.57
CA TYR A 92 7.99 18.04 3.76
C TYR A 92 6.96 18.74 4.64
N THR A 93 6.47 19.87 4.16
CA THR A 93 5.32 20.59 4.74
C THR A 93 4.11 20.41 3.83
N PHE A 94 2.99 20.02 4.43
CA PHE A 94 1.71 19.88 3.74
C PHE A 94 0.69 20.83 4.35
N TYR A 95 -0.14 21.43 3.50
CA TYR A 95 -1.30 22.22 3.90
C TYR A 95 -2.58 21.42 3.70
N ILE A 96 -3.27 21.06 4.78
CA ILE A 96 -4.54 20.30 4.76
C ILE A 96 -5.51 20.93 5.76
N ASP A 97 -6.77 21.10 5.36
CA ASP A 97 -7.86 21.69 6.16
C ASP A 97 -7.47 22.94 6.96
N GLY A 98 -6.82 23.91 6.29
CA GLY A 98 -6.48 25.19 6.94
C GLY A 98 -5.20 25.18 7.78
N ALA A 99 -4.50 24.05 7.89
CA ALA A 99 -3.31 23.93 8.74
C ALA A 99 -2.12 23.33 8.00
N ASN A 100 -0.92 23.78 8.36
CA ASN A 100 0.34 23.19 7.93
C ASN A 100 0.79 22.12 8.93
N PHE A 101 1.34 21.01 8.43
CA PHE A 101 2.09 20.05 9.24
C PHE A 101 3.36 19.59 8.53
N ASN A 102 4.38 19.30 9.33
CA ASN A 102 5.68 18.81 8.85
C ASN A 102 5.78 17.30 9.11
N ALA A 103 6.14 16.56 8.07
CA ALA A 103 6.34 15.13 8.13
C ALA A 103 7.66 14.74 7.45
N VAL A 104 8.26 13.67 7.95
CA VAL A 104 9.43 13.04 7.34
C VAL A 104 8.99 11.78 6.63
N GLY A 105 9.39 11.64 5.36
CA GLY A 105 9.07 10.49 4.54
C GLY A 105 9.55 9.19 5.18
N LYS A 106 8.67 8.19 5.23
CA LYS A 106 8.94 6.84 5.76
C LYS A 106 8.05 5.83 5.05
N LYS A 107 8.59 4.66 4.76
CA LYS A 107 7.78 3.50 4.37
C LYS A 107 6.99 3.01 5.60
N THR A 108 5.73 2.63 5.41
CA THR A 108 4.91 2.01 6.47
C THR A 108 4.22 0.75 5.98
N PHE A 109 3.74 -0.08 6.91
CA PHE A 109 3.05 -1.33 6.59
C PHE A 109 1.88 -1.14 5.60
N LYS A 110 1.12 -0.03 5.69
CA LYS A 110 -0.02 0.20 4.79
C LYS A 110 0.39 0.37 3.31
N SER A 111 1.63 0.77 3.03
CA SER A 111 2.12 1.02 1.66
C SER A 111 2.48 -0.27 0.94
N THR A 112 2.44 -1.40 1.65
CA THR A 112 2.97 -2.69 1.21
C THR A 112 1.99 -3.51 0.38
N SER A 113 0.75 -3.03 0.23
CA SER A 113 -0.28 -3.68 -0.58
C SER A 113 -0.75 -2.77 -1.71
N VAL A 114 -1.14 -3.39 -2.83
CA VAL A 114 -1.55 -2.69 -4.05
C VAL A 114 -2.94 -2.04 -3.90
N LYS A 115 -3.81 -2.56 -3.03
CA LYS A 115 -5.16 -2.02 -2.82
C LYS A 115 -5.12 -0.52 -2.42
N PRO A 116 -4.44 -0.14 -1.32
CA PRO A 116 -4.16 1.26 -0.97
C PRO A 116 -3.68 2.13 -2.12
N TRP A 117 -2.72 1.64 -2.91
CA TRP A 117 -2.13 2.40 -4.02
C TRP A 117 -3.16 2.62 -5.13
N SER A 118 -3.93 1.58 -5.45
CA SER A 118 -4.95 1.65 -6.48
C SER A 118 -6.10 2.59 -6.10
N GLN A 119 -6.45 2.68 -4.81
CA GLN A 119 -7.41 3.67 -4.31
C GLN A 119 -6.83 5.09 -4.41
N ALA A 120 -5.57 5.29 -4.05
CA ALA A 120 -4.88 6.58 -4.21
C ALA A 120 -4.86 7.03 -5.67
N LEU A 121 -4.60 6.11 -6.60
CA LEU A 121 -4.61 6.40 -8.04
C LEU A 121 -6.02 6.76 -8.51
N ALA A 122 -7.04 6.02 -8.08
CA ALA A 122 -8.42 6.34 -8.39
C ALA A 122 -8.81 7.73 -7.86
N LEU A 123 -8.41 8.09 -6.64
CA LEU A 123 -8.62 9.43 -6.07
C LEU A 123 -7.94 10.52 -6.91
N ALA A 124 -6.69 10.29 -7.32
CA ALA A 124 -5.98 11.22 -8.19
C ALA A 124 -6.67 11.41 -9.55
N MET A 125 -7.18 10.33 -10.15
CA MET A 125 -7.98 10.41 -11.38
C MET A 125 -9.29 11.18 -11.17
N MET A 126 -10.02 10.89 -10.08
CA MET A 126 -11.27 11.59 -9.74
C MET A 126 -11.04 13.10 -9.51
N ALA A 127 -9.89 13.44 -8.93
CA ALA A 127 -9.46 14.82 -8.70
C ALA A 127 -8.83 15.50 -9.93
N ARG A 128 -8.61 14.76 -11.04
CA ARG A 128 -7.87 15.22 -12.23
C ARG A 128 -6.47 15.76 -11.89
N ASP A 129 -5.86 15.21 -10.84
CA ASP A 129 -4.55 15.63 -10.33
C ASP A 129 -3.44 14.86 -11.05
N LYS A 130 -2.94 15.43 -12.14
CA LYS A 130 -1.86 14.83 -12.93
C LYS A 130 -0.57 14.66 -12.12
N ALA A 131 -0.22 15.61 -11.25
CA ALA A 131 1.00 15.52 -10.46
C ALA A 131 0.94 14.34 -9.46
N ALA A 132 -0.22 14.11 -8.86
CA ALA A 132 -0.50 12.93 -8.05
C ALA A 132 -0.39 11.61 -8.86
N ILE A 133 -0.99 11.56 -10.05
CA ILE A 133 -0.91 10.39 -10.94
C ILE A 133 0.56 10.09 -11.28
N ASP A 134 1.32 11.11 -11.68
CA ASP A 134 2.72 10.97 -12.05
C ASP A 134 3.58 10.50 -10.85
N ASN A 135 3.33 11.02 -9.65
CA ASN A 135 3.97 10.55 -8.42
C ASN A 135 3.63 9.09 -8.10
N LEU A 136 2.34 8.72 -8.16
CA LEU A 136 1.89 7.35 -7.90
C LEU A 136 2.41 6.34 -8.92
N CYS A 137 2.66 6.76 -10.17
CA CYS A 137 3.28 5.91 -11.19
C CYS A 137 4.75 5.56 -10.88
N GLN A 138 5.40 6.23 -9.94
CA GLN A 138 6.74 5.84 -9.46
C GLN A 138 6.71 4.63 -8.53
N TYR A 139 5.54 4.27 -7.98
CA TYR A 139 5.37 3.13 -7.09
C TYR A 139 5.75 1.81 -7.79
N LYS A 140 6.51 0.97 -7.10
CA LYS A 140 6.96 -0.36 -7.55
C LYS A 140 6.64 -1.38 -6.47
N VAL A 141 5.79 -2.37 -6.78
CA VAL A 141 5.26 -3.31 -5.78
C VAL A 141 6.39 -4.03 -5.02
N GLU A 142 7.45 -4.38 -5.72
CA GLU A 142 8.66 -5.02 -5.20
C GLU A 142 9.37 -4.19 -4.13
N ASN A 143 9.37 -2.85 -4.26
CA ASN A 143 10.00 -1.95 -3.28
C ASN A 143 9.16 -1.81 -2.01
N PHE A 144 7.87 -2.15 -2.09
CA PHE A 144 6.92 -1.95 -1.02
C PHE A 144 6.49 -3.24 -0.34
N PHE A 145 6.83 -4.41 -0.88
CA PHE A 145 6.50 -5.70 -0.28
C PHE A 145 6.88 -5.81 1.21
N HIS A 146 6.03 -6.51 1.96
CA HIS A 146 6.25 -6.85 3.36
C HIS A 146 5.98 -8.35 3.58
N PRO A 147 6.87 -9.11 4.25
CA PRO A 147 6.76 -10.57 4.37
C PRO A 147 5.45 -11.08 4.97
N GLN A 148 4.83 -10.29 5.85
CA GLN A 148 3.54 -10.63 6.49
C GLN A 148 2.31 -10.35 5.62
N VAL A 149 2.47 -9.72 4.45
CA VAL A 149 1.38 -9.45 3.53
C VAL A 149 1.37 -10.52 2.45
N GLU A 150 0.20 -11.11 2.21
CA GLU A 150 0.02 -12.04 1.10
C GLU A 150 0.43 -11.39 -0.22
N PHE A 151 1.50 -11.90 -0.82
CA PHE A 151 1.86 -11.55 -2.19
C PHE A 151 0.92 -12.27 -3.16
N LEU A 152 0.25 -11.49 -4.01
CA LEU A 152 -0.55 -12.03 -5.10
C LEU A 152 -0.01 -11.46 -6.42
N PRO A 153 0.61 -12.28 -7.28
CA PRO A 153 1.21 -11.82 -8.55
C PRO A 153 0.25 -11.00 -9.42
N PHE A 154 -1.03 -11.35 -9.42
CA PHE A 154 -2.09 -10.59 -10.10
C PHE A 154 -2.06 -9.10 -9.75
N HIS A 155 -1.86 -8.73 -8.49
CA HIS A 155 -1.85 -7.32 -8.08
C HIS A 155 -0.68 -6.54 -8.70
N THR A 156 0.48 -7.18 -8.87
CA THR A 156 1.62 -6.56 -9.57
C THR A 156 1.29 -6.31 -11.03
N ALA A 157 0.72 -7.31 -11.73
CA ALA A 157 0.31 -7.15 -13.12
C ALA A 157 -0.78 -6.09 -13.28
N PHE A 158 -1.76 -6.07 -12.38
CA PHE A 158 -2.81 -5.07 -12.32
C PHE A 158 -2.25 -3.65 -12.14
N CYS A 159 -1.31 -3.48 -11.21
CA CYS A 159 -0.60 -2.22 -10.98
C CYS A 159 0.15 -1.76 -12.24
N ASN A 160 0.93 -2.65 -12.85
CA ASN A 160 1.70 -2.34 -14.06
C ASN A 160 0.80 -1.97 -15.25
N PHE A 161 -0.32 -2.68 -15.43
CA PHE A 161 -1.31 -2.34 -16.46
C PHE A 161 -1.86 -0.93 -16.27
N PHE A 162 -2.23 -0.54 -15.05
CA PHE A 162 -2.73 0.82 -14.79
C PHE A 162 -1.70 1.90 -15.00
N LYS A 163 -0.47 1.67 -14.56
CA LYS A 163 0.62 2.60 -14.84
C LYS A 163 0.83 2.76 -16.35
N GLY A 164 0.76 1.65 -17.10
CA GLY A 164 0.83 1.66 -18.55
C GLY A 164 -0.25 2.50 -19.23
N VAL A 165 -1.43 2.69 -18.61
CA VAL A 165 -2.49 3.58 -19.15
C VAL A 165 -2.04 5.03 -19.24
N PHE A 166 -1.10 5.45 -18.38
CA PHE A 166 -0.56 6.81 -18.30
C PHE A 166 0.83 6.95 -18.93
N ASP A 167 1.39 5.87 -19.45
CA ASP A 167 2.71 5.83 -20.08
C ASP A 167 2.55 5.63 -21.59
N ALA A 168 2.97 6.63 -22.37
CA ALA A 168 2.85 6.62 -23.83
C ALA A 168 3.71 5.53 -24.49
N GLU A 169 4.76 5.07 -23.82
CA GLU A 169 5.69 4.06 -24.33
C GLU A 169 5.32 2.64 -23.90
N ALA A 170 4.29 2.48 -23.06
CA ALA A 170 3.91 1.19 -22.54
C ALA A 170 3.24 0.29 -23.60
N ASP A 171 3.71 -0.96 -23.71
CA ASP A 171 3.01 -1.99 -24.47
C ASP A 171 1.82 -2.54 -23.65
N LEU A 172 0.68 -1.85 -23.79
CA LEU A 172 -0.57 -2.22 -23.12
C LEU A 172 -1.04 -3.63 -23.48
N LYS A 173 -0.69 -4.18 -24.65
CA LYS A 173 -1.09 -5.55 -25.03
C LYS A 173 -0.34 -6.57 -24.19
N VAL A 174 0.97 -6.36 -24.00
CA VAL A 174 1.80 -7.21 -23.13
C VAL A 174 1.34 -7.12 -21.68
N LEU A 175 1.10 -5.90 -21.19
CA LEU A 175 0.61 -5.69 -19.83
C LEU A 175 -0.76 -6.34 -19.59
N LEU A 176 -1.69 -6.22 -20.54
CA LEU A 176 -2.99 -6.87 -20.47
C LEU A 176 -2.87 -8.39 -20.52
N ALA A 177 -2.02 -8.94 -21.40
CA ALA A 177 -1.82 -10.38 -21.50
C ALA A 177 -1.33 -10.97 -20.16
N GLU A 178 -0.45 -10.26 -19.46
CA GLU A 178 0.03 -10.69 -18.15
C GLU A 178 -1.06 -10.63 -17.07
N VAL A 179 -1.90 -9.58 -17.06
CA VAL A 179 -3.08 -9.52 -16.19
C VAL A 179 -4.01 -10.70 -16.45
N MET A 180 -4.31 -11.00 -17.71
CA MET A 180 -5.20 -12.10 -18.07
C MET A 180 -4.64 -13.45 -17.61
N ARG A 181 -3.36 -13.71 -17.87
CA ARG A 181 -2.66 -14.93 -17.45
C ARG A 181 -2.67 -15.10 -15.94
N LEU A 182 -2.38 -14.04 -15.18
CA LEU A 182 -2.35 -14.08 -13.71
C LEU A 182 -3.72 -14.00 -13.06
N SER A 183 -4.78 -13.75 -13.84
CA SER A 183 -6.16 -13.82 -13.39
C SER A 183 -6.79 -15.21 -13.51
N GLU A 184 -6.03 -16.23 -13.91
CA GLU A 184 -6.55 -17.60 -14.00
C GLU A 184 -7.03 -18.12 -12.63
N PRO A 185 -8.18 -18.84 -12.55
CA PRO A 185 -8.77 -19.31 -11.29
C PRO A 185 -7.82 -20.06 -10.38
N ASP A 186 -6.92 -20.87 -10.94
CA ASP A 186 -5.97 -21.69 -10.17
C ASP A 186 -4.83 -20.87 -9.53
N LEU A 187 -4.60 -19.66 -10.04
CA LEU A 187 -3.60 -18.71 -9.51
C LEU A 187 -4.18 -17.74 -8.48
N ILE A 188 -5.52 -17.68 -8.36
CA ILE A 188 -6.22 -16.77 -7.45
C ILE A 188 -6.79 -17.54 -6.27
N PRO A 189 -6.37 -17.25 -5.03
CA PRO A 189 -6.96 -17.82 -3.83
C PRO A 189 -8.47 -17.59 -3.78
N ALA A 190 -9.25 -18.62 -3.43
CA ALA A 190 -10.72 -18.56 -3.42
C ALA A 190 -11.29 -17.34 -2.69
N ARG A 191 -10.70 -16.96 -1.54
CA ARG A 191 -11.10 -15.78 -0.76
C ARG A 191 -10.92 -14.44 -1.48
N ARG A 192 -10.08 -14.38 -2.52
CA ARG A 192 -9.80 -13.19 -3.34
C ARG A 192 -10.58 -13.16 -4.65
N GLN A 193 -11.02 -14.32 -5.16
CA GLN A 193 -11.69 -14.44 -6.46
C GLN A 193 -12.89 -13.51 -6.60
N SER A 194 -13.70 -13.37 -5.54
CA SER A 194 -14.86 -12.47 -5.58
C SER A 194 -14.47 -11.01 -5.86
N TYR A 195 -13.39 -10.51 -5.28
CA TYR A 195 -12.91 -9.14 -5.49
C TYR A 195 -12.30 -9.00 -6.88
N ILE A 196 -11.45 -9.93 -7.28
CA ILE A 196 -10.75 -9.86 -8.58
C ILE A 196 -11.75 -9.91 -9.73
N TYR A 197 -12.69 -10.86 -9.73
CA TYR A 197 -13.60 -11.06 -10.86
C TYR A 197 -14.80 -10.12 -10.89
N HIS A 198 -15.19 -9.52 -9.76
CA HIS A 198 -16.32 -8.61 -9.72
C HIS A 198 -15.94 -7.13 -9.52
N VAL A 199 -14.67 -6.82 -9.21
CA VAL A 199 -14.19 -5.44 -9.01
C VAL A 199 -13.03 -5.12 -9.95
N CYS A 200 -11.90 -5.85 -9.88
CA CYS A 200 -10.70 -5.53 -10.66
C CYS A 200 -10.88 -5.77 -12.17
N MET A 201 -11.31 -6.98 -12.57
CA MET A 201 -11.45 -7.36 -13.98
C MET A 201 -12.55 -6.57 -14.71
N PRO A 202 -13.73 -6.33 -14.12
CA PRO A 202 -14.74 -5.48 -14.75
C PRO A 202 -14.24 -4.05 -14.98
N PHE A 203 -13.45 -3.50 -14.06
CA PHE A 203 -12.84 -2.19 -14.27
C PHE A 203 -11.84 -2.18 -15.43
N ILE A 204 -10.95 -3.18 -15.55
CA ILE A 204 -10.06 -3.32 -16.71
C ILE A 204 -10.87 -3.35 -18.02
N ASN A 205 -11.97 -4.09 -18.04
CA ASN A 205 -12.84 -4.15 -19.22
C ASN A 205 -13.41 -2.78 -19.60
N VAL A 206 -13.83 -1.97 -18.63
CA VAL A 206 -14.29 -0.58 -18.85
C VAL A 206 -13.14 0.27 -19.39
N LEU A 207 -11.95 0.22 -18.77
CA LEU A 207 -10.78 0.97 -19.25
C LEU A 207 -10.44 0.63 -20.70
N LEU A 208 -10.48 -0.64 -21.09
CA LEU A 208 -10.20 -1.02 -22.47
C LEU A 208 -11.18 -0.36 -23.46
N ALA A 209 -12.48 -0.31 -23.14
CA ALA A 209 -13.44 0.35 -24.03
C ALA A 209 -13.21 1.86 -24.14
N ILE A 210 -12.80 2.50 -23.04
CA ILE A 210 -12.38 3.91 -23.02
C ILE A 210 -11.14 4.07 -23.89
N LEU A 211 -10.10 3.26 -23.69
CA LEU A 211 -8.83 3.36 -24.41
C LEU A 211 -8.96 3.19 -25.93
N TYR A 212 -9.86 2.32 -26.37
CA TYR A 212 -10.18 2.12 -27.79
C TYR A 212 -11.19 3.14 -28.34
N GLY A 213 -11.73 4.05 -27.52
CA GLY A 213 -12.69 5.05 -27.95
C GLY A 213 -14.02 4.46 -28.40
N HIS A 214 -14.45 3.34 -27.80
CA HIS A 214 -15.68 2.63 -28.19
C HIS A 214 -16.82 2.94 -27.21
N GLU A 215 -17.58 4.01 -27.44
CA GLU A 215 -18.65 4.48 -26.55
C GLU A 215 -19.70 3.40 -26.22
N GLY A 216 -20.20 2.68 -27.24
CA GLY A 216 -21.19 1.62 -27.04
C GLY A 216 -20.67 0.47 -26.16
N GLU A 217 -19.39 0.11 -26.30
CA GLU A 217 -18.76 -0.89 -25.45
C GLU A 217 -18.50 -0.34 -24.04
N TYR A 218 -18.14 0.94 -23.91
CA TYR A 218 -17.98 1.60 -22.62
C TYR A 218 -19.30 1.56 -21.84
N HIS A 219 -20.42 1.95 -22.45
CA HIS A 219 -21.75 1.88 -21.85
C HIS A 219 -22.08 0.47 -21.36
N LYS A 220 -21.98 -0.53 -22.24
CA LYS A 220 -22.27 -1.93 -21.92
C LYS A 220 -21.41 -2.45 -20.77
N ARG A 221 -20.11 -2.15 -20.79
CA ARG A 221 -19.16 -2.64 -19.78
C ARG A 221 -19.29 -1.91 -18.46
N LEU A 222 -19.60 -0.61 -18.47
CA LEU A 222 -19.83 0.16 -17.25
C LEU A 222 -21.08 -0.34 -16.51
N THR A 223 -22.20 -0.54 -17.23
CA THR A 223 -23.42 -1.12 -16.65
C THR A 223 -23.15 -2.51 -16.05
N LYS A 224 -22.41 -3.36 -16.77
CA LYS A 224 -22.01 -4.67 -16.24
C LYS A 224 -21.10 -4.56 -15.02
N ALA A 225 -20.11 -3.67 -15.03
CA ALA A 225 -19.18 -3.49 -13.93
C ALA A 225 -19.88 -2.96 -12.67
N LEU A 226 -20.87 -2.08 -12.81
CA LEU A 226 -21.72 -1.64 -11.68
C LEU A 226 -22.53 -2.82 -11.10
N ALA A 227 -23.09 -3.67 -11.94
CA ALA A 227 -23.82 -4.86 -11.50
C ALA A 227 -22.90 -5.88 -10.79
N ASP A 228 -21.70 -6.11 -11.33
CA ASP A 228 -20.70 -6.99 -10.73
C ASP A 228 -20.21 -6.42 -9.38
N SER A 229 -19.90 -5.12 -9.32
CA SER A 229 -19.54 -4.44 -8.06
C SER A 229 -20.63 -4.59 -7.01
N ARG A 230 -21.89 -4.35 -7.38
CA ARG A 230 -23.05 -4.57 -6.50
C ARG A 230 -23.13 -6.02 -6.00
N LYS A 231 -22.81 -7.01 -6.83
CA LYS A 231 -22.80 -8.42 -6.41
C LYS A 231 -21.70 -8.70 -5.37
N HIS A 232 -20.55 -8.03 -5.47
CA HIS A 232 -19.47 -8.16 -4.50
C HIS A 232 -19.82 -7.50 -3.16
N PHE A 233 -20.26 -6.25 -3.22
CA PHE A 233 -20.48 -5.41 -2.04
C PHE A 233 -21.88 -5.56 -1.43
N GLY A 234 -22.86 -6.10 -2.15
CA GLY A 234 -24.19 -6.43 -1.61
C GLY A 234 -24.22 -7.64 -0.68
N ASP A 235 -23.07 -8.27 -0.42
CA ASP A 235 -22.90 -9.31 0.58
C ASP A 235 -22.94 -8.70 2.00
N LYS A 236 -23.62 -9.34 2.95
CA LYS A 236 -23.77 -8.82 4.33
C LYS A 236 -22.46 -8.51 5.05
N GLN A 237 -21.37 -9.17 4.69
CA GLN A 237 -20.05 -8.92 5.29
C GLN A 237 -19.38 -7.66 4.73
N ARG A 238 -19.89 -7.13 3.61
CA ARG A 238 -19.26 -6.09 2.79
C ARG A 238 -20.19 -4.92 2.47
N GLU A 239 -21.47 -5.03 2.77
CA GLU A 239 -22.49 -3.99 2.48
C GLU A 239 -22.20 -2.66 3.17
N GLN A 240 -21.43 -2.68 4.25
CA GLN A 240 -21.03 -1.49 5.01
C GLN A 240 -19.76 -0.82 4.46
N LEU A 241 -19.11 -1.37 3.43
CA LEU A 241 -17.90 -0.80 2.87
C LEU A 241 -18.24 0.36 1.92
N ALA A 242 -17.67 1.53 2.17
CA ALA A 242 -17.84 2.74 1.35
C ALA A 242 -17.49 2.52 -0.14
N GLU A 243 -16.49 1.67 -0.42
CA GLU A 243 -16.10 1.24 -1.78
C GLU A 243 -17.26 0.57 -2.56
N GLY A 244 -18.25 0.02 -1.86
CA GLY A 244 -19.46 -0.52 -2.46
C GLY A 244 -20.51 0.56 -2.77
N TRP A 245 -20.56 1.63 -1.98
CA TRP A 245 -21.53 2.70 -2.16
C TRP A 245 -21.11 3.66 -3.27
N VAL A 246 -19.83 4.01 -3.27
CA VAL A 246 -19.18 4.81 -4.30
C VAL A 246 -17.92 4.05 -4.75
N PRO A 247 -17.97 3.30 -5.87
CA PRO A 247 -16.86 2.48 -6.33
C PRO A 247 -15.75 3.35 -6.94
N PRO A 248 -14.57 3.47 -6.30
CA PRO A 248 -13.55 4.45 -6.68
C PRO A 248 -13.05 4.22 -8.11
N PHE A 249 -12.83 2.97 -8.49
CA PHE A 249 -12.40 2.60 -9.84
C PHE A 249 -13.39 2.97 -10.93
N LEU A 250 -14.69 2.78 -10.71
CA LEU A 250 -15.69 3.09 -11.72
C LEU A 250 -15.94 4.59 -11.80
N CYS A 251 -15.82 5.32 -10.68
CA CYS A 251 -15.82 6.78 -10.67
C CYS A 251 -14.63 7.34 -11.45
N ALA A 252 -13.42 6.84 -11.20
CA ALA A 252 -12.22 7.18 -11.94
C ALA A 252 -12.34 6.85 -13.45
N ALA A 253 -12.93 5.70 -13.79
CA ALA A 253 -13.20 5.33 -15.18
C ALA A 253 -14.16 6.31 -15.87
N ALA A 254 -15.23 6.72 -15.19
CA ALA A 254 -16.21 7.66 -15.73
C ALA A 254 -15.59 9.05 -15.97
N VAL A 255 -14.75 9.51 -15.04
CA VAL A 255 -13.95 10.74 -15.21
C VAL A 255 -13.05 10.63 -16.44
N LEU A 256 -12.27 9.55 -16.55
CA LEU A 256 -11.37 9.34 -17.70
C LEU A 256 -12.13 9.24 -19.03
N ALA A 257 -13.27 8.57 -19.05
CA ALA A 257 -14.11 8.42 -20.24
C ALA A 257 -14.61 9.78 -20.75
N TYR A 258 -15.07 10.62 -19.81
CA TYR A 258 -15.52 11.97 -20.13
C TYR A 258 -14.37 12.87 -20.58
N ASP A 259 -13.25 12.88 -19.84
CA ASP A 259 -12.11 13.76 -20.15
C ASP A 259 -11.46 13.42 -21.50
N LYS A 260 -11.37 12.12 -21.85
CA LYS A 260 -10.69 11.67 -23.07
C LYS A 260 -11.57 11.71 -24.32
N HIS A 261 -12.86 11.41 -24.17
CA HIS A 261 -13.75 11.19 -25.32
C HIS A 261 -15.10 11.91 -25.21
N GLY A 262 -15.40 12.58 -24.10
CA GLY A 262 -16.71 13.17 -23.84
C GLY A 262 -17.81 12.14 -23.55
N PHE A 263 -17.46 10.87 -23.33
CA PHE A 263 -18.45 9.81 -23.09
C PHE A 263 -19.24 10.09 -21.81
N LYS A 264 -20.57 10.06 -21.94
CA LYS A 264 -21.49 10.22 -20.81
C LYS A 264 -21.84 8.88 -20.21
N MET A 265 -22.37 8.86 -18.99
CA MET A 265 -22.86 7.61 -18.42
C MET A 265 -24.11 7.13 -19.17
N PRO A 266 -24.30 5.80 -19.37
CA PRO A 266 -25.38 5.26 -20.20
C PRO A 266 -26.77 5.46 -19.60
N GLU A 267 -26.87 5.48 -18.27
CA GLU A 267 -28.11 5.76 -17.54
C GLU A 267 -27.75 6.41 -16.18
N PRO A 268 -28.68 7.20 -15.59
CA PRO A 268 -28.55 7.63 -14.21
C PRO A 268 -28.37 6.42 -13.28
N ASN A 269 -27.39 6.50 -12.39
CA ASN A 269 -27.07 5.43 -11.46
C ASN A 269 -26.79 6.00 -10.06
N ALA A 270 -26.98 5.16 -9.04
CA ALA A 270 -26.84 5.59 -7.65
C ALA A 270 -25.38 5.59 -7.15
N TYR A 271 -24.41 5.12 -7.95
CA TYR A 271 -23.07 4.79 -7.47
C TYR A 271 -22.00 5.80 -7.87
N ILE A 272 -22.12 6.38 -9.05
CA ILE A 272 -21.15 7.32 -9.62
C ILE A 272 -21.79 8.71 -9.62
N PRO A 273 -21.25 9.68 -8.85
CA PRO A 273 -21.77 11.04 -8.86
C PRO A 273 -21.55 11.70 -10.23
N GLU A 274 -22.61 12.22 -10.86
CA GLU A 274 -22.51 12.92 -12.16
C GLU A 274 -21.61 14.16 -12.08
N TRP A 275 -21.77 14.97 -11.03
CA TRP A 275 -20.94 16.13 -10.77
C TRP A 275 -19.45 15.75 -10.69
N LEU A 276 -19.14 14.55 -10.20
CA LEU A 276 -17.77 14.04 -10.12
C LEU A 276 -17.24 13.67 -11.52
N ALA A 277 -18.03 12.87 -12.25
CA ALA A 277 -17.68 12.39 -13.59
C ALA A 277 -17.47 13.55 -14.56
N TYR A 278 -18.33 14.56 -14.53
CA TYR A 278 -18.32 15.67 -15.49
C TYR A 278 -17.57 16.92 -15.04
N GLY A 279 -17.12 16.94 -13.78
CA GLY A 279 -16.27 18.01 -13.24
C GLY A 279 -17.02 19.28 -12.87
N ASP A 280 -18.23 19.15 -12.34
CA ASP A 280 -19.09 20.26 -11.94
C ASP A 280 -18.74 20.77 -10.52
N PHE A 281 -17.46 21.05 -10.26
CA PHE A 281 -16.96 21.59 -8.98
C PHE A 281 -15.55 22.20 -9.14
N ASP A 282 -15.14 23.01 -8.16
CA ASP A 282 -13.84 23.69 -8.18
C ASP A 282 -12.69 22.75 -7.79
N TYR A 283 -11.78 22.53 -8.76
CA TYR A 283 -10.57 21.71 -8.64
C TYR A 283 -9.39 22.42 -7.97
N SER A 284 -9.42 23.76 -7.86
CA SER A 284 -8.27 24.53 -7.39
C SER A 284 -7.82 24.16 -5.97
N ASP A 285 -8.72 23.60 -5.16
CA ASP A 285 -8.42 23.16 -3.78
C ASP A 285 -7.92 21.71 -3.67
N PHE A 286 -7.89 20.89 -4.73
CA PHE A 286 -7.50 19.48 -4.61
C PHE A 286 -5.99 19.27 -4.43
N ASN A 287 -5.19 20.21 -4.92
CA ASN A 287 -3.75 20.11 -4.83
C ASN A 287 -3.30 20.40 -3.40
N PRO A 288 -2.64 19.46 -2.69
CA PRO A 288 -1.92 19.84 -1.50
C PRO A 288 -0.87 20.88 -1.91
N VAL A 289 -0.82 22.02 -1.22
CA VAL A 289 0.30 22.96 -1.37
C VAL A 289 1.51 22.29 -0.74
N VAL A 290 2.21 21.48 -1.53
CA VAL A 290 3.49 20.92 -1.14
C VAL A 290 4.54 21.95 -1.52
N ASN A 291 5.15 22.61 -0.53
CA ASN A 291 6.43 23.28 -0.75
C ASN A 291 7.48 22.19 -0.88
N ILE A 292 7.61 21.63 -2.09
CA ILE A 292 8.71 20.76 -2.46
C ILE A 292 9.92 21.70 -2.60
N VAL A 293 10.67 21.90 -1.52
CA VAL A 293 12.07 22.31 -1.66
C VAL A 293 12.80 21.03 -2.03
N PRO A 294 13.25 20.84 -3.30
CA PRO A 294 14.09 19.69 -3.60
C PRO A 294 15.36 19.85 -2.76
N PRO A 295 15.87 18.81 -2.09
CA PRO A 295 17.21 18.87 -1.56
C PRO A 295 18.14 19.18 -2.73
N ALA A 296 18.85 20.30 -2.66
CA ALA A 296 20.02 20.51 -3.49
C ALA A 296 20.99 19.37 -3.12
N GLU A 297 21.19 18.45 -4.06
CA GLU A 297 22.13 17.33 -3.98
C GLU A 297 21.84 16.30 -2.86
N ALA A 298 21.26 15.14 -3.21
CA ALA A 298 21.68 13.82 -2.72
C ALA A 298 20.75 12.71 -3.24
N TYR A 299 20.98 12.25 -4.47
CA TYR A 299 20.97 10.79 -4.68
C TYR A 299 22.41 10.33 -4.43
N VAL A 300 22.73 10.13 -3.16
CA VAL A 300 23.83 9.24 -2.77
C VAL A 300 23.15 7.96 -2.34
N ASP A 301 23.52 6.84 -2.96
CA ASP A 301 23.11 5.49 -2.61
C ASP A 301 22.98 5.35 -1.08
N LYS A 302 21.75 5.37 -0.58
CA LYS A 302 21.51 5.08 0.83
C LYS A 302 21.53 3.55 0.98
N PRO A 303 22.21 3.02 2.02
CA PRO A 303 22.30 1.60 2.27
C PRO A 303 20.93 0.94 2.26
N ILE A 304 20.80 -0.20 1.57
CA ILE A 304 19.64 -1.07 1.72
C ILE A 304 19.73 -1.68 3.13
N TYR A 305 18.71 -1.41 3.95
CA TYR A 305 18.53 -2.03 5.25
C TYR A 305 17.55 -3.19 5.09
N ILE A 306 17.97 -4.40 5.42
CA ILE A 306 17.11 -5.58 5.34
C ILE A 306 16.80 -6.06 6.76
N GLU A 307 15.51 -6.17 7.09
CA GLU A 307 15.06 -6.86 8.30
C GLU A 307 15.06 -8.37 8.04
N LYS A 308 15.86 -9.11 8.79
CA LYS A 308 15.97 -10.57 8.69
C LYS A 308 15.92 -11.22 10.06
N ASP A 309 15.34 -12.43 10.09
CA ASP A 309 15.67 -13.40 11.13
C ASP A 309 17.08 -13.89 10.83
N VAL A 310 17.98 -13.79 11.80
CA VAL A 310 19.35 -14.30 11.65
C VAL A 310 19.53 -15.43 12.62
N SER A 311 19.83 -16.61 12.10
CA SER A 311 20.30 -17.72 12.93
C SER A 311 21.70 -18.16 12.54
N PHE A 312 22.51 -18.53 13.53
CA PHE A 312 23.83 -19.10 13.37
C PHE A 312 23.81 -20.52 13.92
N GLU A 313 24.14 -21.51 13.11
CA GLU A 313 24.19 -22.91 13.54
C GLU A 313 25.61 -23.46 13.44
N LEU A 314 26.06 -24.13 14.51
CA LEU A 314 27.28 -24.93 14.54
C LEU A 314 26.89 -26.39 14.71
N LYS A 315 27.33 -27.26 13.81
CA LYS A 315 27.23 -28.72 13.96
C LYS A 315 28.52 -29.27 14.57
N SER A 316 28.49 -29.79 15.81
CA SER A 316 29.65 -30.45 16.41
C SER A 316 29.27 -31.45 17.51
N ASP A 317 29.91 -32.62 17.47
CA ASP A 317 29.58 -33.75 18.36
C ASP A 317 30.28 -33.73 19.74
N THR A 318 30.33 -32.60 20.46
CA THR A 318 30.93 -32.64 21.81
C THR A 318 30.28 -31.74 22.87
N ASN A 319 29.65 -32.39 23.85
CA ASN A 319 29.17 -31.76 25.09
C ASN A 319 30.28 -31.09 25.93
N ARG A 320 31.56 -31.41 25.69
CA ARG A 320 32.71 -30.95 26.49
C ARG A 320 33.05 -29.46 26.34
N LYS A 321 32.62 -28.79 25.27
CA LYS A 321 32.95 -27.37 25.01
C LYS A 321 31.73 -26.43 25.06
N ARG A 322 30.56 -26.90 25.52
CA ARG A 322 29.29 -26.14 25.52
C ARG A 322 29.42 -24.73 26.13
N THR A 323 30.03 -24.63 27.31
CA THR A 323 30.20 -23.35 28.02
C THR A 323 31.14 -22.40 27.27
N ALA A 324 32.23 -22.92 26.69
CA ALA A 324 33.18 -22.11 25.93
C ALA A 324 32.55 -21.59 24.62
N LEU A 325 31.78 -22.45 23.95
CA LEU A 325 31.04 -22.13 22.73
C LEU A 325 29.95 -21.08 22.96
N ALA A 326 29.13 -21.23 24.00
CA ALA A 326 28.12 -20.21 24.36
C ALA A 326 28.76 -18.86 24.71
N LYS A 327 29.91 -18.86 25.40
CA LYS A 327 30.66 -17.64 25.70
C LYS A 327 31.21 -17.00 24.43
N ALA A 328 31.74 -17.79 23.51
CA ALA A 328 32.23 -17.31 22.21
C ALA A 328 31.11 -16.73 21.34
N ALA A 329 29.91 -17.32 21.35
CA ALA A 329 28.73 -16.78 20.68
C ALA A 329 28.33 -15.41 21.22
N LYS A 330 28.21 -15.26 22.55
CA LYS A 330 27.90 -13.97 23.16
C LYS A 330 28.95 -12.91 22.85
N GLN A 331 30.22 -13.29 22.89
CA GLN A 331 31.32 -12.38 22.56
C GLN A 331 31.28 -11.97 21.09
N PHE A 332 31.02 -12.92 20.19
CA PHE A 332 30.90 -12.65 18.76
C PHE A 332 29.76 -11.68 18.43
N LEU A 333 28.58 -11.86 19.03
CA LEU A 333 27.47 -10.93 18.87
C LEU A 333 27.88 -9.52 19.29
N LYS A 334 28.53 -9.40 20.46
CA LYS A 334 29.04 -8.13 20.97
C LYS A 334 30.09 -7.48 20.06
N ASP A 335 31.05 -8.27 19.56
CA ASP A 335 32.15 -7.79 18.71
C ASP A 335 31.67 -7.30 17.33
N ASN A 336 30.47 -7.73 16.91
CA ASN A 336 29.86 -7.35 15.63
C ASN A 336 28.63 -6.45 15.81
N GLU A 337 28.54 -5.76 16.96
CA GLU A 337 27.47 -4.79 17.26
C GLU A 337 26.05 -5.37 17.18
N LEU A 338 25.91 -6.69 17.38
CA LEU A 338 24.61 -7.36 17.46
C LEU A 338 24.14 -7.35 18.93
N PRO A 339 22.95 -6.81 19.25
CA PRO A 339 22.48 -6.72 20.62
C PRO A 339 22.26 -8.11 21.22
N SER A 340 23.11 -8.52 22.16
CA SER A 340 23.09 -9.88 22.73
C SER A 340 21.76 -10.27 23.38
N GLU A 341 21.00 -9.28 23.85
CA GLU A 341 19.68 -9.38 24.46
C GLU A 341 18.57 -9.66 23.44
N GLU A 342 18.83 -9.43 22.16
CA GLU A 342 17.91 -9.72 21.06
C GLU A 342 18.13 -11.12 20.47
N PHE A 343 19.09 -11.89 20.98
CA PHE A 343 19.39 -13.25 20.51
C PHE A 343 19.25 -14.28 21.63
N ALA A 344 18.57 -15.39 21.34
CA ALA A 344 18.65 -16.60 22.14
C ALA A 344 19.82 -17.45 21.67
N ILE A 345 20.56 -18.05 22.60
CA ILE A 345 21.66 -18.97 22.31
C ILE A 345 21.35 -20.29 22.99
N ASP A 346 21.04 -21.30 22.19
CA ASP A 346 20.59 -22.62 22.66
C ASP A 346 21.41 -23.75 22.06
N PHE A 347 21.51 -24.83 22.83
CA PHE A 347 22.01 -26.10 22.31
C PHE A 347 20.83 -26.99 21.93
N LEU A 348 20.64 -27.24 20.63
CA LEU A 348 19.49 -27.98 20.13
C LEU A 348 19.83 -29.49 19.98
N GLY A 349 19.10 -30.33 20.70
CA GLY A 349 19.10 -31.80 20.53
C GLY A 349 20.30 -32.56 21.14
N GLU A 350 20.27 -33.89 20.98
CA GLU A 350 21.38 -34.80 21.36
C GLU A 350 22.58 -34.70 20.38
N ASP A 351 22.36 -34.11 19.21
CA ASP A 351 23.31 -34.02 18.08
C ASP A 351 24.32 -32.84 18.18
N GLY A 352 24.33 -32.09 19.30
CA GLY A 352 25.39 -31.12 19.60
C GLY A 352 25.34 -29.79 18.82
N TYR A 353 24.17 -29.33 18.39
CA TYR A 353 24.05 -28.06 17.68
C TYR A 353 24.11 -26.87 18.64
N LEU A 354 24.96 -25.87 18.36
CA LEU A 354 24.80 -24.53 18.96
C LEU A 354 24.07 -23.64 17.96
N ALA A 355 22.92 -23.11 18.37
CA ALA A 355 22.14 -22.15 17.60
C ALA A 355 22.13 -20.80 18.32
N ALA A 356 22.38 -19.71 17.60
CA ALA A 356 22.06 -18.36 18.06
C ALA A 356 21.01 -17.78 17.12
N TYR A 357 19.83 -17.41 17.59
CA TYR A 357 18.76 -16.90 16.74
C TYR A 357 18.14 -15.63 17.32
N SER A 358 17.80 -14.70 16.45
CA SER A 358 17.18 -13.44 16.84
C SER A 358 15.76 -13.68 17.37
N LEU A 359 15.43 -13.07 18.51
CA LEU A 359 14.09 -13.09 19.12
C LEU A 359 13.12 -12.14 18.39
N ARG A 360 13.65 -11.23 17.58
CA ARG A 360 12.93 -10.28 16.72
C ARG A 360 13.76 -10.06 15.44
N PRO A 361 13.15 -9.62 14.33
CA PRO A 361 13.91 -9.25 13.13
C PRO A 361 14.92 -8.14 13.45
N ILE A 362 16.15 -8.29 12.94
CA ILE A 362 17.19 -7.27 13.08
C ILE A 362 17.46 -6.56 11.76
N THR A 363 17.80 -5.27 11.85
CA THR A 363 18.07 -4.43 10.69
C THR A 363 19.54 -4.48 10.32
N ILE A 364 19.87 -5.05 9.15
CA ILE A 364 21.24 -5.16 8.66
C ILE A 364 21.48 -4.22 7.48
N LYS A 365 22.53 -3.39 7.58
CA LYS A 365 23.01 -2.55 6.48
C LYS A 365 23.83 -3.40 5.50
N HIS A 366 23.60 -3.23 4.19
CA HIS A 366 24.39 -3.89 3.15
C HIS A 366 24.48 -5.42 3.35
N PHE A 367 23.33 -6.06 3.49
CA PHE A 367 23.23 -7.50 3.83
C PHE A 367 24.10 -8.40 2.94
N ASP A 368 24.17 -8.13 1.64
CA ASP A 368 24.95 -8.94 0.70
C ASP A 368 26.46 -8.87 0.95
N ASP A 369 26.97 -7.75 1.48
CA ASP A 369 28.36 -7.59 1.91
C ASP A 369 28.58 -8.11 3.34
N TRP A 370 27.58 -7.91 4.19
CA TRP A 370 27.61 -8.30 5.60
C TRP A 370 27.57 -9.82 5.79
N LEU A 371 26.75 -10.53 5.02
CA LEU A 371 26.50 -11.96 5.20
C LEU A 371 27.76 -12.83 4.97
N PRO A 372 28.54 -12.66 3.88
CA PRO A 372 29.78 -13.41 3.69
C PRO A 372 30.83 -13.12 4.78
N ASP A 373 30.99 -11.85 5.16
CA ASP A 373 31.94 -11.40 6.19
C ASP A 373 31.61 -12.01 7.56
N ILE A 374 30.35 -11.92 7.98
CA ILE A 374 29.89 -12.46 9.26
C ILE A 374 29.97 -13.98 9.30
N LYS A 375 29.64 -14.67 8.20
CA LYS A 375 29.82 -16.11 8.09
C LYS A 375 31.28 -16.50 8.30
N GLN A 376 32.21 -15.79 7.66
CA GLN A 376 33.65 -16.04 7.78
C GLN A 376 34.16 -15.78 9.20
N LYS A 377 33.79 -14.63 9.79
CA LYS A 377 34.18 -14.28 11.17
C LYS A 377 33.64 -15.30 12.18
N TRP A 378 32.40 -15.76 12.01
CA TRP A 378 31.83 -16.79 12.88
C TRP A 378 32.55 -18.13 12.71
N GLN A 379 32.85 -18.54 11.48
CA GLN A 379 33.62 -19.75 11.19
C GLN A 379 35.03 -19.71 11.82
N GLN A 380 35.71 -18.56 11.73
CA GLN A 380 37.02 -18.35 12.37
C GLN A 380 36.90 -18.46 13.89
N LYS A 381 35.89 -17.80 14.49
CA LYS A 381 35.68 -17.83 15.94
C LYS A 381 35.39 -19.24 16.46
N MET A 382 34.67 -20.04 15.69
CA MET A 382 34.43 -21.44 16.03
C MET A 382 35.69 -22.29 15.91
N SER A 383 36.53 -22.03 14.92
CA SER A 383 37.83 -22.72 14.75
C SER A 383 38.79 -22.42 15.92
N GLU A 384 38.80 -21.20 16.45
CA GLU A 384 39.57 -20.83 17.66
C GLU A 384 39.16 -21.65 18.90
N VAL A 385 37.86 -21.92 19.05
CA VAL A 385 37.33 -22.64 20.22
C VAL A 385 37.43 -24.15 20.05
N MET A 386 37.18 -24.64 18.83
CA MET A 386 37.09 -26.07 18.53
C MET A 386 38.42 -26.69 18.12
N GLY A 387 39.38 -25.88 17.65
CA GLY A 387 40.53 -26.33 16.86
C GLY A 387 40.13 -26.49 15.38
N ASP A 388 41.10 -26.68 14.50
CA ASP A 388 40.87 -26.95 13.07
C ASP A 388 40.18 -28.32 12.89
N ASN A 389 38.87 -28.35 13.10
CA ASN A 389 38.02 -29.51 12.90
C ASN A 389 37.28 -29.36 11.57
N PRO A 390 37.56 -30.21 10.56
CA PRO A 390 36.93 -30.11 9.24
C PRO A 390 35.40 -30.32 9.26
N ASP A 391 34.84 -30.90 10.34
CA ASP A 391 33.40 -31.14 10.48
C ASP A 391 32.64 -29.92 11.05
N THR A 392 33.35 -28.84 11.42
CA THR A 392 32.73 -27.61 11.92
C THR A 392 32.16 -26.79 10.76
N GLN A 393 30.84 -26.85 10.58
CA GLN A 393 30.15 -26.05 9.58
C GLN A 393 29.30 -24.96 10.23
N VAL A 394 29.54 -23.71 9.83
CA VAL A 394 28.65 -22.58 10.09
C VAL A 394 27.57 -22.47 9.02
N VAL A 395 26.31 -22.46 9.47
CA VAL A 395 25.16 -22.13 8.63
C VAL A 395 24.54 -20.83 9.14
N ILE A 396 24.26 -19.90 8.22
CA ILE A 396 23.42 -18.72 8.49
C ILE A 396 22.12 -18.90 7.69
N LYS A 397 20.98 -18.84 8.36
CA LYS A 397 19.65 -18.94 7.72
C LYS A 397 18.95 -17.58 7.70
#